data_AF-A0A1V2QLT1-F1
#
_entry.id   AF-A0A1V2QLT1-F1
#
_cell.length_a   1.000
_cell.length_b   1.000
_cell.length_c   1.000
_cell.angle_alpha   90.00
_cell.angle_beta   90.00
_cell.angle_gamma   90.00
#
_symmetry.space_group_name_H-M   'P 1'
#
loop_
_entity.id
_entity.type
_entity.pdbx_description
1 polymer ?
#
loop_
_entity_poly.entity_id
_entity_poly.type
_entity_poly.pdbx_seq_one_letter_code
_entity_poly.pdbx_strand_id
1 'polypeptide(L)'
;MRAVWLTAFGGPEVLVSGDAQEPVAGPGQVVVDVAYAGGTFVETQFRRAGVGSFKLRPPAIPGNGVVVSVGADVDPAIGQRFPLERAADAHAAIEARATVGKTLLEVR
;
A
#
# COMPACT_ATOMS: atom_id res chain seq x y z
N MET A 1 -10.60 -14.14 5.38
CA MET A 1 -9.80 -13.36 6.36
C MET A 1 -10.62 -12.30 7.10
N ARG A 2 -10.12 -11.77 8.23
CA ARG A 2 -10.64 -10.55 8.87
C ARG A 2 -10.03 -9.31 8.22
N ALA A 3 -10.80 -8.25 8.10
CA ALA A 3 -10.36 -6.98 7.52
C ALA A 3 -11.04 -5.77 8.19
N VAL A 4 -10.50 -4.58 7.95
CA VAL A 4 -11.17 -3.31 8.22
C VAL A 4 -11.72 -2.76 6.91
N TRP A 5 -13.03 -2.57 6.86
CA TRP A 5 -13.75 -2.03 5.72
C TRP A 5 -13.89 -0.53 5.84
N LEU A 6 -13.52 0.18 4.79
CA LEU A 6 -13.96 1.54 4.54
C LEU A 6 -15.35 1.47 3.88
N THR A 7 -16.41 1.80 4.62
CA THR A 7 -17.80 1.68 4.14
C THR A 7 -18.31 2.94 3.43
N ALA A 8 -17.78 4.10 3.78
CA ALA A 8 -18.05 5.40 3.16
C ALA A 8 -16.86 6.35 3.39
N PHE A 9 -16.85 7.52 2.74
CA PHE A 9 -15.94 8.60 3.13
C PHE A 9 -16.50 9.34 4.36
N GLY A 10 -15.63 9.73 5.29
CA GLY A 10 -16.07 10.39 6.54
C GLY A 10 -15.07 10.33 7.70
N GLY A 11 -15.60 10.53 8.91
CA GLY A 11 -14.85 10.37 10.15
C GLY A 11 -14.43 8.91 10.39
N PRO A 12 -13.76 8.59 11.51
CA PRO A 12 -13.28 7.23 11.78
C PRO A 12 -14.40 6.17 11.86
N GLU A 13 -15.64 6.55 12.12
CA GLU A 13 -16.82 5.68 12.24
C GLU A 13 -17.13 4.84 10.98
N VAL A 14 -16.60 5.25 9.82
CA VAL A 14 -16.75 4.52 8.55
C VAL A 14 -15.76 3.35 8.39
N LEU A 15 -14.84 3.17 9.36
CA LEU A 15 -13.89 2.06 9.42
C LEU A 15 -14.47 0.94 10.27
N VAL A 16 -14.98 -0.11 9.62
CA VAL A 16 -15.74 -1.18 10.28
C VAL A 16 -14.99 -2.50 10.15
N SER A 17 -14.69 -3.17 11.26
CA SER A 17 -14.10 -4.52 11.22
C SER A 17 -15.13 -5.54 10.73
N GLY A 18 -14.76 -6.39 9.78
CA GLY A 18 -15.65 -7.41 9.22
C GLY A 18 -14.89 -8.57 8.58
N ASP A 19 -15.64 -9.52 8.04
CA ASP A 19 -15.09 -10.63 7.27
C ASP A 19 -14.89 -10.22 5.81
N ALA A 20 -13.90 -10.83 5.17
CA ALA A 20 -13.61 -10.67 3.75
C ALA A 20 -13.19 -12.04 3.17
N GLN A 21 -13.41 -12.19 1.87
CA GLN A 21 -12.95 -13.37 1.14
C GLN A 21 -11.44 -13.51 1.27
N GLU A 22 -10.96 -14.75 1.44
CA GLU A 22 -9.53 -15.03 1.42
C GLU A 22 -8.97 -14.67 0.03
N PRO A 23 -7.95 -13.80 -0.07
CA PRO A 23 -7.38 -13.43 -1.35
C PRO A 23 -6.67 -14.65 -1.96
N VAL A 24 -6.87 -14.84 -3.26
CA VAL A 24 -6.16 -15.85 -4.04
C VAL A 24 -5.34 -15.10 -5.09
N ALA A 25 -4.03 -15.35 -5.13
CA ALA A 25 -3.15 -14.74 -6.13
C ALA A 25 -3.53 -15.22 -7.54
N GLY A 26 -3.80 -14.28 -8.43
CA GLY A 26 -3.80 -14.53 -9.87
C GLY A 26 -2.38 -14.48 -10.48
N PRO A 27 -2.24 -14.69 -11.80
CA PRO A 27 -0.94 -14.57 -12.48
C PRO A 27 -0.27 -13.21 -12.23
N GLY A 28 0.98 -13.24 -11.75
CA GLY A 28 1.76 -12.03 -11.44
C GLY A 28 1.38 -11.31 -10.14
N GLN A 29 0.51 -11.91 -9.32
CA GLN A 29 0.11 -11.38 -8.02
C GLN A 29 0.70 -12.20 -6.87
N VAL A 30 0.69 -11.61 -5.69
CA VAL A 30 1.18 -12.24 -4.45
C VAL A 30 0.15 -12.00 -3.36
N VAL A 31 -0.08 -13.01 -2.52
CA VAL A 31 -0.82 -12.84 -1.27
C VAL A 31 0.18 -12.56 -0.17
N VAL A 32 -0.08 -11.50 0.59
CA VAL A 32 0.76 -11.07 1.71
C VAL A 32 0.03 -11.38 2.99
N ASP A 33 0.66 -12.14 3.88
CA ASP A 33 0.17 -12.29 5.25
C ASP A 33 0.49 -11.02 6.05
N VAL A 34 -0.55 -10.30 6.46
CA VAL A 34 -0.43 -8.98 7.10
C VAL A 34 -0.38 -9.17 8.62
N ALA A 35 0.85 -9.22 9.17
CA ALA A 35 1.04 -9.25 10.61
C ALA A 35 0.72 -7.90 11.30
N TYR A 36 0.99 -6.79 10.60
CA TYR A 36 0.77 -5.42 11.10
C TYR A 36 0.26 -4.53 9.97
N ALA A 37 -0.80 -3.76 10.24
CA ALA A 37 -1.32 -2.73 9.34
C ALA A 37 -0.90 -1.34 9.84
N GLY A 38 -0.10 -0.63 9.04
CA GLY A 38 0.30 0.74 9.34
C GLY A 38 -0.81 1.73 9.00
N GLY A 39 -0.92 2.81 9.78
CA GLY A 39 -1.78 3.94 9.47
C GLY A 39 -0.93 5.17 9.15
N THR A 40 -1.28 5.92 8.10
CA THR A 40 -0.63 7.21 7.78
C THR A 40 -1.61 8.37 7.92
N PHE A 41 -1.10 9.57 8.20
CA PHE A 41 -1.97 10.75 8.28
C PHE A 41 -2.63 11.09 6.94
N VAL A 42 -1.92 10.85 5.82
CA VAL A 42 -2.46 11.01 4.46
C VAL A 42 -3.70 10.14 4.24
N GLU A 43 -3.71 8.93 4.78
CA GLU A 43 -4.88 8.04 4.71
C GLU A 43 -6.08 8.60 5.48
N THR A 44 -5.86 9.24 6.62
CA THR A 44 -6.91 9.94 7.36
C THR A 44 -7.46 11.13 6.56
N GLN A 45 -6.60 11.92 5.91
CA GLN A 45 -7.02 13.02 5.05
C GLN A 45 -7.86 12.53 3.87
N PHE A 46 -7.40 11.48 3.19
CA PHE A 46 -8.10 10.85 2.08
C PHE A 46 -9.47 10.30 2.50
N ARG A 47 -9.51 9.47 3.55
CA ARG A 47 -10.76 8.90 4.09
C ARG A 47 -11.78 9.98 4.41
N ARG A 48 -11.34 11.09 5.02
CA ARG A 48 -12.20 12.19 5.44
C ARG A 48 -12.71 13.03 4.27
N ALA A 49 -11.83 13.39 3.33
CA ALA A 49 -12.16 14.30 2.25
C ALA A 49 -12.76 13.59 1.02
N GLY A 50 -12.48 12.29 0.84
CA GLY A 50 -12.75 11.58 -0.42
C GLY A 50 -11.90 12.09 -1.59
N VAL A 51 -10.90 12.94 -1.32
CA VAL A 51 -10.03 13.56 -2.32
C VAL A 51 -8.62 13.02 -2.13
N GLY A 52 -8.06 12.42 -3.19
CA GLY A 52 -6.68 11.98 -3.22
C GLY A 52 -6.31 11.38 -4.57
N SER A 53 -5.03 11.05 -4.73
CA SER A 53 -4.47 10.55 -5.98
C SER A 53 -4.86 9.11 -6.33
N PHE A 54 -5.62 8.43 -5.46
CA PHE A 54 -6.05 7.05 -5.63
C PHE A 54 -7.55 6.96 -5.96
N LYS A 55 -7.90 6.11 -6.93
CA LYS A 55 -9.30 5.78 -7.25
C LYS A 55 -9.83 4.67 -6.34
N LEU A 56 -10.03 4.98 -5.06
CA LEU A 56 -10.74 4.07 -4.15
C LEU A 56 -12.23 4.45 -4.12
N ARG A 57 -13.12 3.46 -4.22
CA ARG A 57 -14.57 3.64 -4.05
C ARG A 57 -15.04 2.74 -2.91
N PRO A 58 -15.62 3.30 -1.83
CA PRO A 58 -16.27 2.49 -0.81
C PRO A 58 -17.46 1.69 -1.39
N PRO A 59 -17.74 0.47 -0.89
CA PRO A 59 -16.99 -0.22 0.16
C PRO A 59 -15.66 -0.78 -0.35
N ALA A 60 -14.58 -0.62 0.43
CA ALA A 60 -13.26 -1.14 0.07
C ALA A 60 -12.43 -1.47 1.31
N ILE A 61 -11.43 -2.34 1.16
CA ILE A 61 -10.40 -2.58 2.17
C ILE A 61 -9.18 -1.72 1.78
N PRO A 62 -8.87 -0.64 2.50
CA PRO A 62 -7.67 0.13 2.25
C PRO A 62 -6.43 -0.68 2.65
N GLY A 63 -5.32 -0.47 1.94
CA GLY A 63 -4.09 -1.22 2.15
C GLY A 63 -2.87 -0.32 2.12
N ASN A 64 -2.20 -0.19 3.27
CA ASN A 64 -0.83 0.29 3.41
C ASN A 64 -0.06 -0.77 4.21
N GLY A 65 0.32 -1.85 3.52
CA GLY A 65 1.03 -2.96 4.12
C GLY A 65 2.53 -2.89 3.79
N VAL A 66 3.36 -3.23 4.77
CA VAL A 66 4.75 -3.63 4.49
C VAL A 66 4.72 -5.10 4.11
N VAL A 67 5.36 -5.47 2.99
CA VAL A 67 5.56 -6.87 2.64
C VAL A 67 6.61 -7.42 3.61
N VAL A 68 6.17 -8.20 4.58
CA VAL A 68 7.04 -8.80 5.62
C VAL A 68 7.64 -10.13 5.16
N SER A 69 6.98 -10.82 4.24
CA SER A 69 7.46 -12.03 3.58
C SER A 69 6.79 -12.19 2.22
N VAL A 70 7.47 -12.87 1.32
CA VAL A 70 6.93 -13.29 0.03
C VAL A 70 7.02 -14.81 -0.08
N GLY A 71 6.11 -15.44 -0.84
CA GLY A 71 6.18 -16.88 -1.11
C GLY A 71 7.47 -17.25 -1.87
N ALA A 72 7.86 -18.53 -1.83
CA ALA A 72 9.15 -19.00 -2.35
C ALA A 72 9.40 -18.66 -3.84
N ASP A 73 8.33 -18.48 -4.63
CA ASP A 73 8.40 -18.20 -6.08
C ASP A 73 8.12 -16.73 -6.43
N VAL A 74 8.19 -15.83 -5.45
CA VAL A 74 7.97 -14.39 -5.65
C VAL A 74 9.32 -13.66 -5.59
N ASP A 75 9.72 -13.08 -6.72
CA ASP A 75 10.85 -12.17 -6.79
C ASP A 75 10.36 -10.72 -7.02
N PRO A 76 10.23 -9.89 -5.98
CA PRO A 76 9.79 -8.51 -6.14
C PRO A 76 10.87 -7.71 -6.86
N ALA A 77 10.58 -7.28 -8.09
CA ALA A 77 11.47 -6.43 -8.85
C ALA A 77 11.76 -5.11 -8.10
N ILE A 78 12.98 -4.94 -7.62
CA ILE A 78 13.51 -3.68 -7.10
C ILE A 78 14.25 -3.00 -8.24
N GLY A 79 13.65 -1.96 -8.83
CA GLY A 79 14.24 -1.25 -9.96
C GLY A 79 15.39 -0.33 -9.58
N GLN A 80 15.33 0.22 -8.36
CA GLN A 80 16.28 1.23 -7.93
C GLN A 80 16.33 1.33 -6.40
N ARG A 81 17.52 1.67 -5.90
CA ARG A 81 17.81 1.88 -4.49
C ARG A 81 18.55 3.20 -4.36
N PHE A 82 18.19 3.99 -3.36
CA PHE A 82 18.86 5.24 -3.03
C PHE A 82 19.21 5.23 -1.54
N PRO A 83 20.36 5.80 -1.14
CA PRO A 83 20.58 6.17 0.25
C PRO A 83 19.46 7.09 0.75
N LEU A 84 19.13 7.02 2.05
CA LEU A 84 18.06 7.83 2.64
C LEU A 84 18.25 9.33 2.38
N GLU A 85 19.48 9.82 2.45
CA GLU A 85 19.84 11.23 2.18
C GLU A 85 19.61 11.66 0.73
N ARG A 86 19.40 10.72 -0.20
CA ARG A 86 19.09 10.95 -1.61
C ARG A 86 17.61 10.75 -1.94
N ALA A 87 16.72 10.88 -0.95
CA ALA A 87 15.27 10.73 -1.16
C ALA A 87 14.71 11.65 -2.27
N ALA A 88 15.25 12.87 -2.42
CA ALA A 88 14.81 13.78 -3.48
C ALA A 88 15.01 13.19 -4.88
N ASP A 89 16.13 12.51 -5.14
CA ASP A 89 16.40 11.88 -6.45
C ASP A 89 15.52 10.66 -6.69
N ALA A 90 15.25 9.88 -5.63
CA ALA A 90 14.32 8.77 -5.71
C ALA A 90 12.93 9.24 -6.16
N HIS A 91 12.46 10.36 -5.59
CA HIS A 91 11.19 10.98 -5.98
C HIS A 91 11.24 11.56 -7.40
N ALA A 92 12.33 12.24 -7.78
CA ALA A 92 12.49 12.76 -9.14
C ALA A 92 12.46 11.63 -10.19
N ALA A 93 13.07 10.48 -9.92
CA ALA A 93 13.03 9.32 -10.80
C ALA A 93 11.60 8.74 -10.95
N ILE A 94 10.84 8.69 -9.85
CA ILE A 94 9.42 8.28 -9.84
C ILE A 94 8.58 9.25 -10.67
N GLU A 95 8.74 10.56 -10.47
CA GLU A 95 8.02 11.60 -11.22
C GLU A 95 8.32 11.56 -12.72
N ALA A 96 9.57 11.30 -13.09
CA ALA A 96 10.00 11.13 -14.47
C ALA A 96 9.48 9.83 -15.12
N ARG A 97 8.77 8.97 -14.37
CA ARG A 97 8.34 7.62 -14.79
C ARG A 97 9.51 6.75 -15.28
N ALA A 98 10.71 6.95 -14.72
CA ALA A 98 11.90 6.19 -15.06
C ALA A 98 11.99 4.85 -14.29
N THR A 99 10.96 4.50 -13.52
CA THR A 99 11.00 3.40 -12.55
C THR A 99 10.27 2.16 -13.05
N VAL A 100 10.94 1.01 -13.00
CA VAL A 100 10.33 -0.32 -13.15
C VAL A 100 10.45 -1.06 -11.82
N GLY A 101 9.36 -1.58 -11.26
CA GLY A 101 9.38 -2.21 -9.93
C GLY A 101 9.43 -1.21 -8.77
N LYS A 102 9.84 -1.64 -7.58
CA LYS A 102 9.89 -0.80 -6.37
C LYS A 102 11.16 0.05 -6.31
N THR A 103 11.00 1.28 -5.81
CA THR A 103 12.09 2.16 -5.39
C THR A 103 12.26 2.03 -3.88
N LEU A 104 13.47 1.75 -3.41
CA LEU A 104 13.77 1.65 -1.98
C LEU A 104 14.69 2.79 -1.52
N LEU A 105 14.45 3.28 -0.30
CA LEU A 105 15.38 4.12 0.44
C LEU A 105 16.10 3.28 1.49
N GLU A 106 17.43 3.29 1.48
CA GLU A 106 18.26 2.54 2.40
C GLU A 106 18.65 3.41 3.61
N VAL A 107 18.33 2.94 4.82
CA VAL A 107 18.46 3.68 6.08
C VAL A 107 19.80 3.38 6.79
N ARG A 108 20.77 2.77 6.10
CA ARG A 108 22.06 2.39 6.68
C ARG A 108 23.05 3.55 6.70
#